data_AF-W1X108-F1
#
_entry.id   AF-W1X108-F1
#
_cell.length_a   1.000
_cell.length_b   1.000
_cell.length_c   1.000
_cell.angle_alpha   90.00
_cell.angle_beta   90.00
_cell.angle_gamma   90.00
#
_symmetry.space_group_name_H-M   'P 1'
#
loop_
_entity.id
_entity.type
_entity.pdbx_description
1 polymer ?
#
loop_
_entity_poly.entity_id
_entity_poly.type
_entity_poly.pdbx_seq_one_letter_code
_entity_poly.pdbx_strand_id
1 'polypeptide(L)'
;LDKKEVQYLLELVQEKFPAVAINLYSGKDWFAEQIDKWVQEEADITGENPILQSLVSVVEGRTSIHKLLLIGEAITIQNLHDSLQNTNFPKT
;
A
#
# COMPACT_ATOMS: atom_id res chain seq x y z
N LEU A 1 -6.80 -0.72 10.60
CA LEU A 1 -7.43 -0.08 9.42
C LEU A 1 -8.64 -0.92 9.00
N ASP A 2 -9.72 -0.28 8.53
CA ASP A 2 -10.88 -1.02 8.02
C ASP A 2 -10.53 -1.73 6.70
N LYS A 3 -11.04 -2.95 6.51
CA LYS A 3 -10.69 -3.76 5.34
C LYS A 3 -11.27 -3.19 4.05
N LYS A 4 -12.50 -2.67 4.07
CA LYS A 4 -13.15 -2.13 2.87
C LYS A 4 -12.48 -0.82 2.45
N GLU A 5 -12.14 0.03 3.42
CA GLU A 5 -11.37 1.25 3.15
C GLU A 5 -10.00 0.92 2.55
N VAL A 6 -9.31 -0.08 3.09
CA VAL A 6 -8.01 -0.52 2.56
C VAL A 6 -8.15 -1.11 1.14
N GLN A 7 -9.12 -2.00 0.89
CA GLN A 7 -9.36 -2.55 -0.45
C GLN A 7 -9.63 -1.43 -1.46
N TYR A 8 -10.50 -0.48 -1.11
CA TYR A 8 -10.79 0.67 -1.96
C TYR A 8 -9.54 1.52 -2.25
N LEU A 9 -8.69 1.75 -1.25
CA LEU A 9 -7.43 2.47 -1.42
C LEU A 9 -6.48 1.72 -2.36
N LEU A 10 -6.34 0.39 -2.21
CA LEU A 10 -5.49 -0.42 -3.07
C LEU A 10 -5.93 -0.32 -4.53
N GLU A 11 -7.21 -0.53 -4.80
CA GLU A 11 -7.79 -0.42 -6.13
C GLU A 11 -7.58 0.97 -6.73
N LEU A 12 -7.83 2.03 -5.95
CA LEU A 12 -7.65 3.41 -6.39
C LEU A 12 -6.19 3.72 -6.76
N VAL A 13 -5.24 3.29 -5.93
CA VAL A 13 -3.81 3.53 -6.17
C VAL A 13 -3.33 2.72 -7.36
N GLN A 14 -3.71 1.45 -7.48
CA GLN A 14 -3.34 0.61 -8.61
C GLN A 14 -3.91 1.13 -9.94
N GLU A 15 -5.14 1.63 -9.95
CA GLU A 15 -5.78 2.15 -11.17
C GLU A 15 -5.22 3.52 -11.58
N LYS A 16 -5.10 4.46 -10.63
CA LYS A 16 -4.79 5.87 -10.94
C LYS A 16 -3.33 6.24 -10.78
N PHE A 17 -2.59 5.49 -9.96
CA PHE A 17 -1.19 5.77 -9.61
C PHE A 17 -0.33 4.48 -9.70
N PRO A 18 -0.31 3.76 -10.84
CA PRO A 18 0.37 2.46 -10.95
C PRO A 18 1.90 2.51 -10.73
N ALA A 19 2.48 3.71 -10.72
CA ALA A 19 3.90 3.92 -10.42
C ALA A 19 4.21 4.05 -8.91
N VAL A 20 3.18 4.04 -8.06
CA VAL A 20 3.33 4.09 -6.60
C VAL A 20 3.45 2.67 -6.06
N ALA A 21 4.56 2.41 -5.37
CA ALA A 21 4.78 1.17 -4.64
C ALA A 21 3.88 1.14 -3.40
N ILE A 22 3.19 0.02 -3.20
CA ILE A 22 2.33 -0.21 -2.05
C ILE A 22 2.97 -1.26 -1.14
N ASN A 23 3.27 -0.85 0.09
CA ASN A 23 3.83 -1.70 1.14
C ASN A 23 2.80 -1.87 2.26
N LEU A 24 2.32 -3.09 2.45
CA LEU A 24 1.29 -3.42 3.44
C LEU A 24 1.90 -4.13 4.64
N TYR A 25 1.65 -3.60 5.83
CA TYR A 25 2.14 -4.16 7.08
C TYR A 25 0.99 -4.73 7.92
N SER A 26 1.11 -6.01 8.27
CA SER A 26 0.22 -6.73 9.18
C SER A 26 1.03 -7.31 10.34
N GLY A 27 1.10 -6.58 11.45
CA GLY A 27 1.96 -6.92 12.57
C GLY A 27 3.43 -6.72 12.18
N LYS A 28 4.20 -7.81 12.17
CA LYS A 28 5.59 -7.84 11.71
C LYS A 28 5.75 -8.25 10.25
N ASP A 29 4.66 -8.73 9.64
CA ASP A 29 4.71 -9.19 8.26
C ASP A 29 4.55 -7.98 7.33
N TRP A 30 5.46 -7.85 6.36
CA TRP A 30 5.43 -6.87 5.29
C TRP A 30 5.11 -7.57 3.96
N PHE A 31 4.16 -7.04 3.20
CA PHE A 31 3.73 -7.55 1.90
C PHE A 31 3.87 -6.48 0.82
N ALA A 32 4.24 -6.92 -0.37
CA ALA A 32 4.24 -6.13 -1.61
C ALA A 32 3.84 -7.03 -2.79
N GLU A 33 3.32 -6.47 -3.88
CA GLU A 33 2.95 -7.27 -5.06
C GLU A 33 4.16 -7.62 -5.93
N GLN A 34 5.18 -6.75 -5.94
CA GLN A 34 6.41 -6.91 -6.70
C GLN A 34 7.55 -6.17 -6.02
N ILE A 35 8.79 -6.51 -6.38
CA ILE A 35 9.97 -5.72 -5.97
C ILE A 35 10.25 -4.71 -7.08
N ASP A 36 9.89 -3.46 -6.82
CA ASP A 36 10.34 -2.32 -7.61
C ASP A 36 11.45 -1.54 -6.87
N LYS A 37 11.91 -0.44 -7.45
CA LYS A 37 12.98 0.37 -6.86
C LYS A 37 12.64 0.87 -5.46
N TRP A 38 11.38 1.20 -5.18
CA TRP A 38 10.95 1.74 -3.89
C TRP A 38 10.82 0.66 -2.83
N VAL A 39 10.31 -0.51 -3.22
CA VAL A 39 10.27 -1.69 -2.35
C VAL A 39 11.69 -2.14 -2.01
N GLN A 40 12.62 -2.09 -2.97
CA GLN A 40 14.03 -2.38 -2.71
C GLN A 40 14.67 -1.34 -1.77
N GLU A 41 14.41 -0.05 -1.98
CA GLU A 41 14.91 1.01 -1.07
C GLU A 41 14.41 0.81 0.37
N GLU A 42 13.13 0.47 0.56
CA GLU A 42 12.58 0.16 1.89
C GLU A 42 13.26 -1.08 2.51
N ALA A 43 13.53 -2.12 1.71
CA ALA A 43 14.24 -3.31 2.17
C ALA A 43 15.67 -2.97 2.61
N ASP A 44 16.37 -2.13 1.85
CA ASP A 44 17.74 -1.70 2.16
C ASP A 44 17.79 -0.83 3.44
N ILE A 45 16.77 0.00 3.68
CA ILE A 45 16.66 0.86 4.88
C ILE A 45 16.32 0.06 6.13
N THR A 46 15.36 -0.86 6.02
CA THR A 46 14.83 -1.62 7.17
C THR A 46 15.66 -2.87 7.48
N GLY A 47 16.35 -3.42 6.48
CA GLY A 47 16.99 -4.73 6.55
C GLY A 47 16.00 -5.90 6.48
N GLU A 48 14.73 -5.63 6.19
CA GLU A 48 13.68 -6.63 6.03
C GLU A 48 13.39 -6.88 4.54
N ASN A 49 12.70 -7.97 4.22
CA ASN A 49 12.26 -8.26 2.85
C ASN A 49 10.75 -8.46 2.81
N PRO A 50 10.06 -7.99 1.75
CA PRO A 50 8.63 -8.18 1.62
C PRO A 50 8.29 -9.63 1.29
N ILE A 51 7.14 -10.07 1.76
CA ILE A 51 6.47 -11.27 1.27
C ILE A 51 5.72 -10.89 -0.01
N LEU A 52 6.15 -11.45 -1.14
CA LEU A 52 5.52 -11.20 -2.43
C LEU A 52 4.17 -11.91 -2.53
N GLN A 53 3.10 -11.14 -2.49
CA GLN A 53 1.73 -11.65 -2.53
C GLN A 53 0.76 -10.56 -3.01
N SER A 54 -0.34 -10.97 -3.66
CA SER A 54 -1.44 -10.05 -3.98
C SER A 54 -1.96 -9.38 -2.72
N LEU A 55 -1.95 -8.05 -2.71
CA LEU A 55 -2.35 -7.27 -1.53
C LEU A 55 -3.85 -7.41 -1.26
N VAL A 56 -4.66 -7.56 -2.29
CA VAL A 56 -6.11 -7.83 -2.16
C VAL A 56 -6.33 -9.12 -1.36
N SER A 57 -5.65 -10.20 -1.73
CA SER A 57 -5.74 -11.48 -1.00
C SER A 57 -5.22 -11.38 0.44
N VAL A 58 -4.19 -10.56 0.69
CA VAL A 58 -3.67 -10.32 2.04
C VAL A 58 -4.71 -9.60 2.92
N VAL A 59 -5.39 -8.59 2.39
CA VAL A 59 -6.43 -7.85 3.14
C VAL A 59 -7.62 -8.74 3.49
N GLU A 60 -8.03 -9.60 2.56
CA GLU A 60 -9.08 -10.58 2.80
C GLU A 60 -8.68 -11.59 3.87
N GLY A 61 -7.48 -12.18 3.74
CA GLY A 61 -7.00 -13.28 4.59
C GLY A 61 -6.49 -12.88 5.98
N ARG A 62 -6.02 -11.65 6.18
CA ARG A 62 -5.45 -11.20 7.47
C ARG A 62 -6.52 -10.66 8.40
N THR A 63 -6.38 -10.87 9.71
CA THR A 63 -7.33 -10.36 10.71
C THR A 63 -7.19 -8.85 10.94
N SER A 64 -6.01 -8.28 10.70
CA SER A 64 -5.73 -6.87 10.95
C SER A 64 -4.68 -6.31 9.99
N ILE A 65 -4.95 -5.12 9.45
CA ILE A 65 -3.98 -4.31 8.71
C ILE A 65 -3.61 -3.12 9.58
N HIS A 66 -2.31 -2.92 9.78
CA HIS A 66 -1.79 -1.96 10.75
C HIS A 66 -1.28 -0.68 10.08
N LYS A 67 -0.60 -0.82 8.95
CA LYS A 67 0.01 0.30 8.23
C LYS A 67 0.05 0.01 6.73
N LEU A 68 -0.14 1.06 5.95
CA LEU A 68 0.21 1.10 4.53
C LEU A 68 1.28 2.17 4.36
N LEU A 69 2.31 1.85 3.58
CA LEU A 69 3.36 2.77 3.20
C LEU A 69 3.36 2.85 1.67
N LEU A 70 3.08 4.06 1.16
CA LEU A 70 3.01 4.34 -0.27
C LEU A 70 4.26 5.15 -0.65
N ILE A 71 5.03 4.66 -1.60
CA ILE A 71 6.31 5.27 -2.01
C ILE A 71 6.28 5.49 -3.52
N GLY A 72 6.77 6.64 -3.95
CA GLY A 72 6.72 7.07 -5.33
C GLY A 72 7.49 8.36 -5.54
N GLU A 73 7.58 8.79 -6.79
CA GLU A 73 8.13 10.11 -7.11
C GLU A 73 7.37 11.21 -6.35
N ALA A 74 8.09 12.25 -5.92
CA ALA A 74 7.54 13.30 -5.05
C ALA A 74 6.25 13.94 -5.62
N ILE A 75 6.24 14.26 -6.91
CA ILE A 75 5.06 14.82 -7.59
C ILE A 75 3.88 13.83 -7.60
N THR A 76 4.16 12.55 -7.84
CA THR A 76 3.14 11.50 -7.86
C THR A 76 2.53 11.30 -6.49
N ILE A 77 3.36 11.26 -5.44
CA ILE A 77 2.91 11.12 -4.05
C ILE A 77 2.12 12.34 -3.59
N GLN A 78 2.52 13.55 -3.99
CA GLN A 78 1.75 14.75 -3.68
C GLN A 78 0.37 14.72 -4.35
N ASN A 79 0.30 14.39 -5.64
CA ASN A 79 -0.96 14.26 -6.37
C ASN A 79 -1.87 13.18 -5.77
N LEU A 80 -1.28 12.04 -5.36
CA LEU A 80 -2.00 10.99 -4.66
C LEU A 80 -2.57 11.52 -3.33
N HIS A 81 -1.74 12.15 -2.51
CA HIS A 81 -2.14 12.71 -1.22
C HIS A 81 -3.32 13.68 -1.38
N ASP A 82 -3.26 14.60 -2.34
CA ASP A 82 -4.33 15.56 -2.62
C ASP A 82 -5.62 14.87 -3.11
N SER A 83 -5.49 13.81 -3.92
CA SER A 83 -6.63 12.98 -4.31
C SER A 83 -7.27 12.30 -3.10
N LEU A 84 -6.47 11.74 -2.19
CA LEU A 84 -6.97 11.03 -1.01
C LEU A 84 -7.67 11.97 -0.03
N GLN A 85 -7.18 13.21 0.13
CA GLN A 85 -7.82 14.22 0.99
C GLN A 85 -9.25 14.57 0.54
N ASN A 86 -9.54 14.45 -0.76
CA ASN A 86 -10.85 14.72 -1.34
C ASN A 86 -11.67 13.44 -1.58
N THR A 87 -11.13 12.27 -1.23
CA THR A 87 -11.79 10.99 -1.44
C THR A 87 -12.71 10.66 -0.27
N ASN A 88 -13.97 10.36 -0.58
CA ASN A 88 -14.91 9.89 0.43
C ASN A 88 -14.82 8.37 0.52
N PHE A 89 -14.08 7.88 1.52
CA PHE A 89 -13.89 6.45 1.73
C PHE A 89 -15.20 5.77 2.14
N PRO A 90 -15.44 4.53 1.67
CA PRO A 90 -16.62 3.77 2.07
C PRO A 90 -16.55 3.48 3.57
N LYS A 91 -17.45 4.10 4.35
CA LYS A 91 -17.59 3.81 5.77
C LYS A 91 -18.32 2.47 5.95
N THR A 92 -17.88 1.67 6.90
CA THR A 92 -18.59 0.46 7.36
C THR A 92 -19.81 0.79 8.20
#